data_AF-A0A085TW63-F1
#
_entry.id   AF-A0A085TW63-F1
#
_cell.length_a   1.000
_cell.length_b   1.000
_cell.length_c   1.000
_cell.angle_alpha   90.00
_cell.angle_beta   90.00
_cell.angle_gamma   90.00
#
_symmetry.space_group_name_H-M   'P 1'
#
loop_
_entity.id
_entity.type
_entity.pdbx_description
1 polymer ?
#
loop_
_entity_poly.entity_id
_entity_poly.type
_entity_poly.pdbx_seq_one_letter_code
_entity_poly.pdbx_strand_id
1 'polypeptide(L)'
;MSNPQPLPPCPDLSGLTRPRLLVRAARFGLRDYNRRRDLKRLMRLADPPHPEAALRQLMAEEDALEQARRAGEATYSFARHIELLIAVMAEARLLPRPALSET
;
A
#
# COMPACT_ATOMS: atom_id res chain seq x y z
N MET A 1 7.73 14.20 39.72
CA MET A 1 8.81 14.13 38.71
C MET A 1 8.41 13.15 37.63
N SER A 2 7.87 13.62 36.50
CA SER A 2 7.68 12.79 35.30
C SER A 2 8.71 13.23 34.27
N ASN A 3 9.65 12.35 33.96
CA ASN A 3 10.70 12.58 32.98
C ASN A 3 10.15 12.29 31.56
N PRO A 4 10.33 13.16 30.55
CA PRO A 4 9.90 12.86 29.19
C PRO A 4 10.86 11.85 28.52
N GLN A 5 10.30 10.84 27.87
CA GLN A 5 11.04 9.86 27.06
C GLN A 5 11.46 10.49 25.71
N PRO A 6 12.66 10.19 25.18
CA PRO A 6 13.10 10.71 23.88
C PRO A 6 12.43 9.96 22.71
N LEU A 7 12.11 10.68 21.64
CA LEU A 7 11.51 10.15 20.42
C LEU A 7 12.55 9.39 19.55
N PRO A 8 12.14 8.32 18.85
CA PRO A 8 13.04 7.50 18.03
C PRO A 8 13.42 8.14 16.68
N PRO A 9 14.53 7.71 16.05
CA PRO A 9 15.04 8.24 14.79
C PRO A 9 14.19 7.85 13.56
N CYS A 10 14.36 8.63 12.47
CA CYS A 10 13.54 8.67 11.26
C CYS A 10 13.45 7.32 10.51
N PRO A 11 12.26 6.88 10.05
CA PRO A 11 12.07 5.52 9.56
C PRO A 11 12.51 5.34 8.10
N ASP A 12 13.33 4.31 7.91
CA ASP A 12 13.53 3.51 6.69
C ASP A 12 12.19 2.98 6.15
N LEU A 13 12.12 2.60 4.86
CA LEU A 13 10.93 2.08 4.18
C LEU A 13 10.39 0.76 4.79
N SER A 14 11.07 0.23 5.81
CA SER A 14 10.56 -0.71 6.83
C SER A 14 9.38 -0.17 7.67
N GLY A 15 9.10 1.14 7.60
CA GLY A 15 8.07 1.88 8.36
C GLY A 15 6.61 1.63 7.96
N LEU A 16 6.35 0.67 7.07
CA LEU A 16 5.01 0.14 6.90
C LEU A 16 4.68 -0.79 8.07
N THR A 17 4.31 -0.21 9.21
CA THR A 17 3.75 -0.94 10.37
C THR A 17 2.33 -1.45 10.05
N ARG A 18 2.12 -1.95 8.84
CA ARG A 18 0.92 -2.67 8.44
C ARG A 18 0.98 -4.00 9.18
N PRO A 19 -0.07 -4.39 9.93
CA PRO A 19 -0.15 -5.70 10.57
C PRO A 19 0.35 -6.79 9.61
N ARG A 20 1.34 -7.58 10.02
CA ARG A 20 2.01 -8.58 9.15
C ARG A 20 1.00 -9.51 8.43
N LEU A 21 -0.19 -9.66 9.00
CA LEU A 21 -1.33 -10.36 8.43
C LEU A 21 -1.86 -9.73 7.14
N LEU A 22 -2.04 -8.40 7.06
CA LEU A 22 -2.53 -7.71 5.86
C LEU A 22 -1.59 -7.92 4.67
N VAL A 23 -0.29 -7.72 4.91
CA VAL A 23 0.75 -7.92 3.90
C VAL A 23 0.79 -9.38 3.45
N ARG A 24 0.62 -10.34 4.38
CA ARG A 24 0.52 -11.78 4.03
C ARG A 24 -0.71 -12.09 3.19
N ALA A 25 -1.89 -11.58 3.58
CA ALA A 25 -3.12 -11.79 2.82
C ALA A 25 -3.02 -11.23 1.40
N ALA A 26 -2.47 -10.01 1.27
CA ALA A 26 -2.22 -9.39 -0.04
C ALA A 26 -1.28 -10.23 -0.91
N ARG A 27 -0.21 -10.81 -0.32
CA ARG A 27 0.72 -11.68 -1.07
C ARG A 27 0.02 -12.90 -1.67
N PHE A 28 -0.94 -13.50 -0.98
CA PHE A 28 -1.72 -14.62 -1.54
C PHE A 28 -2.64 -14.16 -2.67
N GLY A 29 -3.25 -12.97 -2.53
CA GLY A 29 -4.14 -12.40 -3.55
C GLY A 29 -3.44 -11.99 -4.85
N LEU A 30 -2.10 -11.84 -4.85
CA LEU A 30 -1.34 -11.50 -6.06
C LEU A 30 -1.47 -12.53 -7.17
N ARG A 31 -1.73 -13.80 -6.86
CA ARG A 31 -1.90 -14.86 -7.86
C ARG A 31 -3.12 -14.62 -8.74
N ASP A 32 -4.17 -14.05 -8.16
CA ASP A 32 -5.48 -13.92 -8.80
C ASP A 32 -5.73 -12.47 -9.31
N TYR A 33 -4.76 -11.58 -9.11
CA TYR A 33 -4.82 -10.18 -9.53
C TYR A 33 -4.75 -10.04 -11.06
N ASN A 34 -5.76 -9.40 -11.62
CA ASN A 34 -5.83 -8.99 -13.01
C ASN A 34 -5.82 -7.47 -13.10
N ARG A 35 -4.68 -6.91 -13.53
CA ARG A 35 -4.48 -5.46 -13.63
C ARG A 35 -5.61 -4.71 -14.32
N ARG A 36 -6.06 -5.19 -15.49
CA ARG A 36 -7.12 -4.50 -16.27
C ARG A 36 -8.46 -4.49 -15.54
N ARG A 37 -8.86 -5.62 -14.96
CA ARG A 37 -10.15 -5.76 -14.25
C ARG A 37 -10.11 -5.07 -12.89
N ASP A 38 -9.10 -5.38 -12.09
CA ASP A 38 -9.06 -5.05 -10.67
C ASP A 38 -8.66 -3.60 -10.44
N LEU A 39 -7.64 -3.09 -11.15
CA LEU A 39 -7.20 -1.70 -11.01
C LEU A 39 -8.30 -0.73 -11.48
N LYS A 40 -8.99 -1.06 -12.58
CA LYS A 40 -10.12 -0.30 -13.09
C LYS A 40 -11.24 -0.20 -12.07
N ARG A 41 -11.61 -1.32 -11.45
CA ARG A 41 -12.65 -1.38 -10.41
C ARG A 41 -12.24 -0.62 -9.15
N LEU A 42 -11.00 -0.80 -8.71
CA LEU A 42 -10.47 -0.24 -7.47
C LEU A 42 -10.38 1.30 -7.53
N MET A 43 -9.86 1.81 -8.65
CA MET A 43 -9.65 3.25 -8.88
C MET A 43 -10.82 3.94 -9.58
N ARG A 44 -11.85 3.18 -9.98
CA ARG A 44 -13.03 3.66 -10.73
C ARG A 44 -12.67 4.41 -12.02
N LEU A 45 -11.66 3.91 -12.73
CA LEU A 45 -11.18 4.50 -13.99
C LEU A 45 -11.80 3.82 -15.20
N ALA A 46 -11.70 4.44 -16.38
CA ALA A 46 -12.09 3.80 -17.64
C ALA A 46 -11.02 2.79 -18.10
N ASP A 47 -9.74 3.16 -17.96
CA ASP A 47 -8.57 2.38 -18.33
C ASP A 47 -7.46 2.51 -17.28
N PRO A 48 -6.63 1.46 -17.08
CA PRO A 48 -5.52 1.51 -16.13
C PRO A 48 -4.42 2.47 -16.61
N PRO A 49 -3.96 3.41 -15.76
CA PRO A 49 -2.91 4.34 -16.14
C PRO A 49 -1.53 3.65 -16.20
N HIS A 50 -0.50 4.41 -16.55
CA HIS A 50 0.89 3.93 -16.47
C HIS A 50 1.21 3.42 -15.05
N PRO A 51 1.97 2.31 -14.87
CA PRO A 51 2.20 1.70 -13.56
C PRO A 51 2.71 2.67 -12.50
N GLU A 52 3.54 3.64 -12.87
CA GLU A 52 4.08 4.63 -11.92
C GLU A 52 2.99 5.56 -11.38
N ALA A 53 2.11 6.06 -12.26
CA ALA A 53 1.00 6.91 -11.87
C ALA A 53 -0.02 6.12 -11.05
N ALA A 54 -0.31 4.88 -11.45
CA ALA A 54 -1.16 3.95 -10.70
C ALA A 54 -0.62 3.74 -9.28
N LEU A 55 0.67 3.39 -9.17
CA LEU A 55 1.31 3.11 -7.89
C LEU A 55 1.26 4.33 -6.96
N ARG A 56 1.54 5.54 -7.47
CA ARG A 56 1.48 6.77 -6.67
C ARG A 56 0.09 7.01 -6.09
N GLN A 57 -0.96 6.85 -6.90
CA GLN A 57 -2.35 7.01 -6.47
C GLN A 57 -2.75 5.93 -5.45
N LEU A 58 -2.39 4.67 -5.71
CA LEU A 58 -2.67 3.56 -4.81
C LEU A 58 -1.98 3.72 -3.44
N MET A 59 -0.76 4.25 -3.40
CA MET A 59 -0.07 4.54 -2.14
C MET A 59 -0.79 5.61 -1.33
N ALA A 60 -1.26 6.69 -1.96
CA ALA A 60 -2.02 7.72 -1.29
C ALA A 60 -3.36 7.20 -0.74
N GLU A 61 -4.07 6.36 -1.50
CA GLU A 61 -5.30 5.72 -1.03
C GLU A 61 -5.05 4.74 0.13
N GLU A 62 -3.95 3.97 0.07
CA GLU A 62 -3.59 3.05 1.13
C GLU A 62 -3.24 3.79 2.42
N ASP A 63 -2.48 4.89 2.33
CA ASP A 63 -2.13 5.70 3.49
C ASP A 63 -3.38 6.27 4.16
N ALA A 64 -4.33 6.80 3.38
CA ALA A 64 -5.60 7.28 3.90
C ALA A 64 -6.38 6.16 4.61
N LEU A 65 -6.40 4.96 4.05
CA LEU A 65 -7.11 3.82 4.64
C LEU A 65 -6.41 3.27 5.90
N GLU A 66 -5.09 3.32 5.96
CA GLU A 66 -4.32 2.99 7.16
C GLU A 66 -4.58 4.01 8.28
N GLN A 67 -4.75 5.30 7.97
CA GLN A 67 -5.17 6.28 8.97
C GLN A 67 -6.58 5.99 9.49
N ALA A 68 -7.54 5.70 8.60
CA ALA A 68 -8.90 5.31 9.00
C ALA A 68 -8.89 4.04 9.88
N ARG A 69 -8.02 3.06 9.58
CA ARG A 69 -7.81 1.87 10.42
C ARG A 69 -7.32 2.23 11.82
N ARG A 70 -6.33 3.13 11.92
CA ARG A 70 -5.73 3.56 13.20
C ARG A 70 -6.69 4.37 14.05
N ALA A 71 -7.50 5.21 13.41
CA ALA A 71 -8.54 6.00 14.06
C ALA A 71 -9.79 5.16 14.44
N GLY A 72 -9.89 3.91 13.95
CA GLY A 72 -11.05 3.05 14.21
C GLY A 72 -12.32 3.56 13.54
N GLU A 73 -12.19 4.19 12.37
CA GLU A 73 -13.34 4.76 11.67
C GLU A 73 -14.34 3.68 11.25
N ALA A 74 -15.64 3.99 11.36
CA ALA A 74 -16.71 3.08 10.93
C ALA A 74 -16.70 2.81 9.41
N THR A 75 -16.04 3.69 8.64
CA THR A 75 -15.87 3.59 7.19
C THR A 75 -14.71 2.67 6.79
N TYR A 76 -13.87 2.25 7.74
CA TYR A 76 -12.73 1.38 7.45
C TYR A 76 -13.20 0.02 6.92
N SER A 77 -12.61 -0.40 5.79
CA SER A 77 -12.85 -1.72 5.21
C SER A 77 -11.55 -2.49 5.09
N PHE A 78 -11.43 -3.56 5.88
CA PHE A 78 -10.33 -4.51 5.82
C PHE A 78 -10.18 -5.15 4.43
N ALA A 79 -11.29 -5.51 3.78
CA ALA A 79 -11.28 -6.08 2.44
C ALA A 79 -10.70 -5.09 1.41
N ARG A 80 -11.13 -3.82 1.45
CA ARG A 80 -10.57 -2.76 0.59
C ARG A 80 -9.07 -2.59 0.83
N HIS A 81 -8.61 -2.69 2.08
CA HIS A 81 -7.20 -2.56 2.43
C HIS A 81 -6.35 -3.65 1.79
N ILE A 82 -6.83 -4.90 1.84
CA ILE A 82 -6.16 -6.01 1.16
C ILE A 82 -6.13 -5.77 -0.35
N GLU A 83 -7.24 -5.36 -0.98
CA GLU A 83 -7.28 -5.08 -2.42
C GLU A 83 -6.29 -3.99 -2.84
N LEU A 84 -6.19 -2.90 -2.06
CA LEU A 84 -5.18 -1.85 -2.27
C LEU A 84 -3.77 -2.38 -2.15
N LEU A 85 -3.47 -3.18 -1.12
CA LEU A 85 -2.14 -3.76 -0.94
C LEU A 85 -1.76 -4.74 -2.05
N ILE A 86 -2.71 -5.53 -2.57
CA ILE A 86 -2.49 -6.39 -3.73
C ILE A 86 -2.10 -5.53 -4.94
N ALA A 87 -2.89 -4.49 -5.22
CA ALA A 87 -2.65 -3.60 -6.35
C ALA A 87 -1.30 -2.86 -6.22
N VAL A 88 -0.97 -2.31 -5.05
CA VAL A 88 0.33 -1.66 -4.79
C VAL A 88 1.48 -2.63 -5.08
N MET A 89 1.43 -3.84 -4.54
CA MET A 89 2.49 -4.83 -4.75
C MET A 89 2.59 -5.28 -6.21
N ALA A 90 1.46 -5.39 -6.91
CA ALA A 90 1.43 -5.76 -8.32
C ALA A 90 2.00 -4.66 -9.21
N GLU A 91 1.57 -3.40 -9.04
CA GLU A 91 2.07 -2.27 -9.83
C GLU A 91 3.56 -2.00 -9.56
N ALA A 92 4.03 -2.15 -8.32
CA ALA A 92 5.44 -2.00 -7.99
C ALA A 92 6.35 -3.02 -8.71
N ARG A 93 5.83 -4.22 -9.05
CA ARG A 93 6.59 -5.23 -9.83
C ARG A 93 6.72 -4.90 -11.31
N LEU A 94 5.85 -4.02 -11.83
CA LEU A 94 5.87 -3.60 -13.23
C LEU A 94 6.87 -2.46 -13.49
N LEU A 95 7.29 -1.77 -12.43
CA LEU A 95 8.30 -0.73 -12.54
C LEU A 95 9.68 -1.37 -12.65
N PRO A 96 10.59 -0.79 -13.46
CA PRO A 96 11.99 -1.15 -13.42
C PRO A 96 12.48 -1.07 -11.98
N ARG A 97 13.15 -2.12 -11.50
CA ARG A 97 13.88 -2.00 -10.24
C ARG A 97 14.90 -0.89 -10.44
N PRO A 98 14.96 0.14 -9.58
CA PRO A 98 16.08 1.07 -9.64
C PRO A 98 17.34 0.22 -9.56
N ALA A 99 18.16 0.24 -10.62
CA ALA A 99 19.49 -0.35 -10.55
C ALA A 99 20.15 0.35 -9.37
N LEU A 100 20.44 -0.40 -8.31
CA LEU A 100 21.23 0.11 -7.21
C LEU A 100 22.54 0.59 -7.85
N SER A 101 22.67 1.91 -8.01
CA SER A 101 23.94 2.52 -8.32
C SER A 101 24.80 2.35 -7.07
N GLU A 102 25.56 1.26 -7.05
CA GLU A 102 26.70 1.08 -6.16
C GLU A 102 27.71 2.20 -6.46
N THR A 103 27.92 3.07 -5.47
CA THR A 103 29.11 3.90 -5.31
C THR A 103 29.44 3.97 -3.84
#